data_AF-A0A7W1LXR3-F1
#
_entry.id   AF-A0A7W1LXR3-F1
#
_cell.length_a   1.000
_cell.length_b   1.000
_cell.length_c   1.000
_cell.angle_alpha   90.00
_cell.angle_beta   90.00
_cell.angle_gamma   90.00
#
_symmetry.space_group_name_H-M   'P 1'
#
loop_
_entity.id
_entity.type
_entity.pdbx_description
1 polymer ?
#
loop_
_entity_poly.entity_id
_entity_poly.type
_entity_poly.pdbx_seq_one_letter_code
_entity_poly.pdbx_strand_id
1 'polypeptide(L)'
;MHRNISLLILALSALLLQSGAQAQSTSAQSGIKARARGTKLILTSQGKRHTLDVSQSVDAARLDDVSVLFATRRPDSLYLLVAACGWSKLTSDDRQCGAGRECNLLWIKLNVTWKINDIKSVRYESCWAPITSSDGYKIKGNTLQLEYSDLREDKEYKITYDADRPEGGFRVEESAIKNENPDD
;
A
#
# COMPACT_ATOMS: atom_id res chain seq x y z
N MET A 1 17.43 -67.64 36.39
CA MET A 1 17.28 -66.97 37.70
C MET A 1 17.89 -65.58 37.57
N HIS A 2 17.05 -64.54 37.44
CA HIS A 2 16.84 -63.48 38.46
C HIS A 2 18.12 -62.63 38.68
N ARG A 3 18.17 -61.30 38.52
CA ARG A 3 17.15 -60.23 38.56
C ARG A 3 17.76 -58.91 38.03
N ASN A 4 16.86 -58.03 37.59
CA ASN A 4 17.02 -56.63 37.20
C ASN A 4 17.60 -55.72 38.29
N ILE A 5 18.09 -54.52 37.89
CA ILE A 5 17.80 -53.15 38.42
C ILE A 5 18.67 -52.19 37.58
N SER A 6 18.13 -51.52 36.55
CA SER A 6 17.48 -50.21 36.59
C SER A 6 18.35 -49.07 37.13
N LEU A 7 18.88 -48.25 36.22
CA LEU A 7 19.03 -46.80 36.47
C LEU A 7 18.83 -46.05 35.15
N LEU A 8 17.62 -45.52 35.01
CA LEU A 8 17.23 -44.50 34.05
C LEU A 8 18.09 -43.25 34.29
N ILE A 9 18.76 -42.75 33.25
CA ILE A 9 19.13 -41.34 33.17
C ILE A 9 18.30 -40.73 32.05
N LEU A 10 17.22 -40.06 32.46
CA LEU A 10 16.45 -39.13 31.63
C LEU A 10 17.32 -37.89 31.38
N ALA A 11 17.98 -37.82 30.22
CA ALA A 11 18.50 -36.56 29.70
C ALA A 11 17.50 -36.01 28.67
N LEU A 12 16.60 -35.16 29.18
CA LEU A 12 15.78 -34.24 28.41
C LEU A 12 16.72 -33.31 27.62
N SER A 13 16.68 -33.36 26.30
CA SER A 13 17.31 -32.34 25.45
C SER A 13 16.38 -32.10 24.27
N ALA A 14 15.39 -31.27 24.53
CA ALA A 14 14.56 -30.64 23.52
C ALA A 14 15.46 -29.72 22.65
N LEU A 15 15.97 -30.26 21.54
CA LEU A 15 16.42 -29.44 20.41
C LEU A 15 15.34 -29.49 19.33
N LEU A 16 14.30 -28.69 19.55
CA LEU A 16 13.39 -28.29 18.49
C LEU A 16 13.52 -26.78 18.30
N LEU A 17 13.73 -26.43 17.04
CA LEU A 17 13.31 -25.18 16.39
C LEU A 17 14.11 -23.93 16.73
N GLN A 18 14.98 -23.55 15.80
CA GLN A 18 14.91 -22.22 15.17
C GLN A 18 15.75 -22.23 13.89
N SER A 19 15.28 -22.97 12.88
CA SER A 19 15.62 -22.63 11.50
C SER A 19 14.91 -21.32 11.20
N GLY A 20 15.57 -20.21 11.49
CA GLY A 20 15.14 -18.89 11.07
C GLY A 20 15.03 -18.91 9.55
N ALA A 21 13.81 -19.09 9.05
CA ALA A 21 13.49 -18.79 7.67
C ALA A 21 13.76 -17.29 7.51
N GLN A 22 14.94 -16.96 7.00
CA GLN A 22 15.22 -15.63 6.48
C GLN A 22 14.21 -15.42 5.36
N ALA A 23 13.10 -14.78 5.70
CA ALA A 23 12.21 -14.18 4.73
C ALA A 23 13.06 -13.14 4.00
N GLN A 24 13.62 -13.53 2.86
CA GLN A 24 14.18 -12.60 1.89
C GLN A 24 13.02 -11.73 1.38
N SER A 25 12.75 -10.62 2.07
CA SER A 25 11.96 -9.52 1.52
C SER A 25 12.86 -8.72 0.59
N THR A 26 13.16 -9.28 -0.58
CA THR A 26 13.62 -8.47 -1.70
C THR A 26 12.43 -7.65 -2.19
N SER A 27 12.23 -6.50 -1.56
CA SER A 27 11.21 -5.49 -1.86
C SER A 27 11.71 -4.58 -2.99
N ALA A 28 12.07 -5.17 -4.13
CA ALA A 28 12.49 -4.44 -5.32
C ALA A 28 11.78 -5.02 -6.55
N GLN A 29 10.90 -4.20 -7.14
CA GLN A 29 10.09 -4.45 -8.34
C GLN A 29 9.34 -5.78 -8.33
N SER A 30 8.11 -5.75 -7.81
CA SER A 30 7.25 -6.91 -7.85
C SER A 30 7.10 -7.40 -9.30
N GLY A 31 7.21 -8.71 -9.53
CA GLY A 31 6.84 -9.34 -10.80
C GLY A 31 5.33 -9.22 -11.13
N ILE A 32 4.61 -8.30 -10.49
CA ILE A 32 3.21 -7.98 -10.70
C ILE A 32 3.15 -6.71 -11.55
N LYS A 33 2.67 -6.85 -12.79
CA LYS A 33 2.35 -5.70 -13.64
C LYS A 33 0.93 -5.25 -13.37
N ALA A 34 0.69 -3.94 -13.35
CA ALA A 34 -0.64 -3.37 -13.21
C ALA A 34 -1.03 -2.58 -14.45
N ARG A 35 -2.34 -2.52 -14.70
CA ARG A 35 -2.95 -1.61 -15.68
C ARG A 35 -4.35 -1.24 -15.22
N ALA A 36 -4.80 -0.05 -15.60
CA ALA A 36 -6.17 0.38 -15.37
C ALA A 36 -7.17 -0.24 -16.37
N ARG A 37 -8.41 -0.41 -15.95
CA ARG A 37 -9.59 -0.59 -16.81
C ARG A 37 -10.82 0.02 -16.12
N GLY A 38 -11.20 1.24 -16.51
CA GLY A 38 -12.22 1.98 -15.75
C GLY A 38 -11.66 2.33 -14.38
N THR A 39 -12.34 1.94 -13.31
CA THR A 39 -11.88 2.04 -11.91
C THR A 39 -11.37 0.71 -11.36
N LYS A 40 -11.05 -0.25 -12.24
CA LYS A 40 -10.52 -1.57 -11.86
C LYS A 40 -9.02 -1.66 -12.11
N LEU A 41 -8.33 -2.38 -11.23
CA LEU A 41 -6.93 -2.76 -11.42
C LEU A 41 -6.87 -4.14 -12.07
N ILE A 42 -6.17 -4.25 -13.19
CA ILE A 42 -5.84 -5.53 -13.81
C ILE A 42 -4.39 -5.85 -13.46
N LEU A 43 -4.20 -6.82 -12.57
CA LEU A 43 -2.90 -7.28 -12.11
C LEU A 43 -2.49 -8.53 -12.88
N THR A 44 -1.25 -8.57 -13.35
CA THR A 44 -0.68 -9.75 -14.02
C THR A 44 0.52 -10.25 -13.24
N SER A 45 0.45 -11.49 -12.76
CA SER A 45 1.51 -12.15 -12.00
C SER A 45 1.71 -13.55 -12.55
N GLN A 46 2.96 -13.91 -12.87
CA GLN A 46 3.30 -15.24 -13.42
C GLN A 46 2.41 -15.66 -14.60
N GLY A 47 2.08 -14.71 -15.49
CA GLY A 47 1.23 -14.93 -16.66
C GLY A 47 -0.28 -15.02 -16.37
N LYS A 48 -0.71 -15.05 -15.10
CA LYS A 48 -2.12 -15.04 -14.71
C LYS A 48 -2.62 -13.63 -14.47
N ARG A 49 -3.85 -13.37 -14.92
CA ARG A 49 -4.52 -12.07 -14.76
C ARG A 49 -5.54 -12.13 -13.63
N HIS A 50 -5.49 -11.13 -12.78
CA HIS A 50 -6.39 -10.91 -11.66
C HIS A 50 -7.03 -9.53 -11.83
N THR A 51 -8.32 -9.42 -11.52
CA THR A 51 -9.05 -8.15 -11.60
C THR A 51 -9.51 -7.77 -10.20
N LEU A 52 -9.11 -6.58 -9.75
CA LEU A 52 -9.53 -6.00 -8.49
C LEU A 52 -10.45 -4.81 -8.79
N ASP A 53 -11.64 -4.83 -8.21
CA ASP A 53 -12.53 -3.68 -8.24
C ASP A 53 -12.14 -2.75 -7.08
N VAL A 54 -11.65 -1.56 -7.40
CA VAL A 54 -11.24 -0.55 -6.41
C VAL A 54 -12.11 0.71 -6.51
N SER A 55 -13.28 0.62 -7.15
CA SER A 55 -14.17 1.75 -7.40
C SER A 55 -14.63 2.48 -6.14
N GLN A 56 -14.69 1.81 -5.00
CA GLN A 56 -15.05 2.41 -3.71
C GLN A 56 -13.85 3.02 -2.96
N SER A 57 -12.65 2.94 -3.54
CA SER A 57 -11.40 3.35 -2.89
C SER A 57 -10.60 4.34 -3.73
N VAL A 58 -11.11 4.77 -4.88
CA VAL A 58 -10.50 5.78 -5.74
C VAL A 58 -11.52 6.86 -6.05
N ASP A 59 -11.06 8.10 -6.13
CA ASP A 59 -11.92 9.26 -6.42
C ASP A 59 -11.98 9.58 -7.91
N ALA A 60 -11.03 9.06 -8.70
CA ALA A 60 -10.99 9.24 -10.15
C ALA A 60 -12.24 8.64 -10.82
N ALA A 61 -12.83 9.38 -11.76
CA ALA A 61 -13.91 8.87 -12.60
C ALA A 61 -13.44 7.71 -13.50
N ARG A 62 -12.16 7.73 -13.91
CA ARG A 62 -11.49 6.65 -14.62
C ARG A 62 -10.00 6.70 -14.37
N LEU A 63 -9.44 5.56 -13.95
CA LEU A 63 -8.00 5.36 -13.83
C LEU A 63 -7.36 5.25 -15.20
N ASP A 64 -6.19 5.86 -15.35
CA ASP A 64 -5.36 5.77 -16.56
C ASP A 64 -3.90 5.46 -16.26
N ASP A 65 -3.41 5.80 -15.07
CA ASP A 65 -2.07 5.52 -14.59
C ASP A 65 -2.15 4.72 -13.29
N VAL A 66 -1.56 3.53 -13.30
CA VAL A 66 -1.56 2.61 -12.16
C VAL A 66 -0.21 1.92 -12.09
N SER A 67 0.45 2.03 -10.93
CA SER A 67 1.74 1.41 -10.67
C SER A 67 1.74 0.66 -9.34
N VAL A 68 2.14 -0.62 -9.36
CA VAL A 68 2.40 -1.38 -8.12
C VAL A 68 3.78 -0.97 -7.63
N LEU A 69 3.82 -0.23 -6.52
CA LEU A 69 5.04 0.28 -5.91
C LEU A 69 5.73 -0.81 -5.08
N PHE A 70 4.95 -1.54 -4.28
CA PHE A 70 5.41 -2.67 -3.49
C PHE A 70 4.45 -3.84 -3.58
N ALA A 71 5.01 -5.05 -3.51
CA ALA A 71 4.23 -6.26 -3.26
C ALA A 71 4.98 -7.16 -2.29
N THR A 72 4.36 -7.43 -1.15
CA THR A 72 4.94 -8.28 -0.10
C THR A 72 4.05 -9.48 0.12
N ARG A 73 4.61 -10.69 -0.06
CA ARG A 73 3.90 -11.94 0.18
C ARG A 73 4.18 -12.45 1.59
N ARG A 74 3.13 -12.88 2.27
CA ARG A 74 3.12 -13.63 3.53
C ARG A 74 2.43 -14.98 3.29
N PRO A 75 2.52 -15.95 4.22
CA PRO A 75 1.93 -17.29 4.02
C PRO A 75 0.47 -17.25 3.56
N ASP A 76 -0.37 -16.40 4.18
CA ASP A 76 -1.81 -16.35 3.91
C ASP A 76 -2.28 -15.05 3.24
N SER A 77 -1.37 -14.15 2.90
CA SER A 77 -1.73 -12.82 2.40
C SER A 77 -0.72 -12.27 1.41
N LEU A 78 -1.22 -11.44 0.49
CA LEU A 78 -0.42 -10.62 -0.40
C LEU A 78 -0.79 -9.17 -0.16
N TYR A 79 0.19 -8.36 0.19
CA TYR A 79 0.02 -6.93 0.41
C TYR A 79 0.53 -6.19 -0.82
N LEU A 80 -0.27 -5.28 -1.35
CA LEU A 80 0.11 -4.40 -2.44
C LEU A 80 0.07 -2.95 -1.97
N LEU A 81 1.08 -2.18 -2.34
CA LEU A 81 0.97 -0.72 -2.36
C LEU A 81 0.90 -0.27 -3.82
N VAL A 82 -0.16 0.43 -4.19
CA VAL A 82 -0.43 0.86 -5.56
C VAL A 82 -0.63 2.37 -5.59
N ALA A 83 0.09 3.06 -6.46
CA ALA A 83 -0.30 4.41 -6.89
C ALA A 83 -1.31 4.29 -8.02
N ALA A 84 -2.46 4.94 -7.87
CA ALA A 84 -3.54 4.93 -8.85
C ALA A 84 -3.99 6.36 -9.10
N CYS A 85 -3.79 6.83 -10.33
CA CYS A 85 -4.22 8.14 -10.79
C CYS A 85 -5.21 8.00 -11.95
N GLY A 86 -6.02 9.03 -12.12
CA GLY A 86 -6.98 9.09 -13.20
C GLY A 86 -7.58 10.48 -13.36
N TRP A 87 -8.49 10.57 -14.32
CA TRP A 87 -9.20 11.82 -14.59
C TRP A 87 -10.29 12.05 -13.55
N SER A 88 -10.41 13.30 -13.09
CA SER A 88 -11.49 13.75 -12.21
C SER A 88 -12.87 13.69 -12.89
N LYS A 89 -12.91 13.74 -14.23
CA LYS A 89 -14.12 13.64 -15.06
C LYS A 89 -13.88 12.78 -16.30
N LEU A 90 -14.94 12.21 -16.87
CA LEU A 90 -14.86 11.46 -18.13
C LEU A 90 -14.83 12.37 -19.37
N THR A 91 -15.48 13.53 -19.28
CA THR A 91 -15.53 14.54 -20.33
C THR A 91 -14.75 15.76 -19.88
N SER A 92 -13.73 16.13 -20.66
CA SER A 92 -13.07 17.42 -20.48
C SER A 92 -14.03 18.54 -20.85
N ASP A 93 -14.15 19.53 -19.99
CA ASP A 93 -14.91 20.77 -20.24
C ASP A 93 -14.11 21.96 -19.70
N ASP A 94 -14.45 23.20 -20.09
CA ASP A 94 -13.78 24.39 -19.54
C ASP A 94 -14.31 24.78 -18.14
N ARG A 95 -15.00 23.85 -17.46
CA ARG A 95 -15.57 24.07 -16.13
C ARG A 95 -14.59 23.55 -15.07
N GLN A 96 -14.97 23.72 -13.80
CA GLN A 96 -14.19 23.23 -12.66
C GLN A 96 -13.74 21.78 -12.89
N CYS A 97 -12.43 21.54 -12.81
CA CYS A 97 -11.80 20.23 -13.00
C CYS A 97 -11.94 19.58 -14.38
N GLY A 98 -12.11 20.38 -15.43
CA GLY A 98 -12.09 19.94 -16.82
C GLY A 98 -10.96 19.00 -17.21
N ALA A 99 -9.74 19.34 -16.80
CA ALA A 99 -8.53 18.54 -17.01
C ALA A 99 -7.90 18.07 -15.67
N GLY A 100 -8.70 18.01 -14.61
CA GLY A 100 -8.24 17.64 -13.28
C GLY A 100 -7.82 16.17 -13.17
N ARG A 101 -6.89 15.89 -12.26
CA ARG A 101 -6.50 14.53 -11.87
C ARG A 101 -6.89 14.24 -10.43
N GLU A 102 -7.18 12.97 -10.17
CA GLU A 102 -7.31 12.42 -8.84
C GLU A 102 -6.26 11.32 -8.67
N CYS A 103 -5.49 11.36 -7.59
CA CYS A 103 -4.50 10.34 -7.28
C CYS A 103 -4.67 9.81 -5.86
N ASN A 104 -4.67 8.48 -5.76
CA ASN A 104 -4.73 7.75 -4.51
C ASN A 104 -3.51 6.84 -4.35
N LEU A 105 -3.02 6.70 -3.12
CA LEU A 105 -2.24 5.55 -2.70
C LEU A 105 -3.19 4.50 -2.10
N LEU A 106 -3.14 3.29 -2.64
CA LEU A 106 -3.94 2.16 -2.22
C LEU A 106 -3.05 1.14 -1.53
N TRP A 107 -3.30 0.90 -0.24
CA TRP A 107 -2.80 -0.28 0.46
C TRP A 107 -3.86 -1.37 0.38
N ILE A 108 -3.52 -2.51 -0.22
CA ILE A 108 -4.47 -3.58 -0.51
C ILE A 108 -3.96 -4.87 0.12
N LYS A 109 -4.73 -5.45 1.04
CA LYS A 109 -4.52 -6.79 1.56
C LYS A 109 -5.36 -7.78 0.78
N LEU A 110 -4.70 -8.70 0.09
CA LEU A 110 -5.30 -9.80 -0.63
C LEU A 110 -5.11 -11.11 0.14
N ASN A 111 -6.03 -12.06 -0.01
CA ASN A 111 -5.75 -13.45 0.35
C ASN A 111 -4.98 -14.18 -0.77
N VAL A 112 -4.60 -15.44 -0.54
CA VAL A 112 -3.85 -16.27 -1.50
C VAL A 112 -4.59 -16.52 -2.82
N THR A 113 -5.93 -16.33 -2.85
CA THR A 113 -6.76 -16.43 -4.06
C THR A 113 -6.95 -15.09 -4.78
N TRP A 114 -6.21 -14.05 -4.41
CA TRP A 114 -6.28 -12.70 -4.98
C TRP A 114 -7.61 -11.97 -4.75
N LYS A 115 -8.38 -12.36 -3.73
CA LYS A 115 -9.55 -11.57 -3.29
C LYS A 115 -9.11 -10.50 -2.30
N ILE A 116 -9.72 -9.33 -2.37
CA ILE A 116 -9.52 -8.25 -1.40
C ILE A 116 -10.10 -8.68 -0.06
N ASN A 117 -9.24 -8.71 0.96
CA ASN A 117 -9.65 -8.84 2.36
C ASN A 117 -9.78 -7.48 3.02
N ASP A 118 -8.91 -6.53 2.66
CA ASP A 118 -8.92 -5.17 3.18
C ASP A 118 -8.30 -4.20 2.16
N ILE A 119 -8.75 -2.95 2.17
CA ILE A 119 -8.22 -1.88 1.33
C ILE A 119 -8.30 -0.56 2.10
N LYS A 120 -7.19 0.17 2.09
CA LYS A 120 -7.09 1.55 2.60
C LYS A 120 -6.64 2.45 1.46
N SER A 121 -7.19 3.65 1.43
CA SER A 121 -6.91 4.65 0.40
C SER A 121 -6.54 5.98 1.05
N VAL A 122 -5.54 6.63 0.47
CA VAL A 122 -5.17 8.01 0.77
C VAL A 122 -5.21 8.78 -0.53
N ARG A 123 -6.10 9.77 -0.64
CA ARG A 123 -6.09 10.73 -1.75
C ARG A 123 -5.06 11.82 -1.45
N TYR A 124 -4.11 12.00 -2.35
CA TYR A 124 -2.99 12.93 -2.14
C TYR A 124 -2.86 13.99 -3.23
N GLU A 125 -3.61 13.84 -4.31
CA GLU A 125 -3.82 14.86 -5.34
C GLU A 125 -5.30 14.82 -5.70
N SER A 126 -5.96 15.98 -5.70
CA SER A 126 -7.34 16.10 -6.11
C SER A 126 -7.55 17.41 -6.84
N CYS A 127 -8.36 17.39 -7.88
CA CYS A 127 -8.89 18.62 -8.42
C CYS A 127 -10.19 19.01 -7.70
N TRP A 128 -11.03 18.03 -7.35
CA TRP A 128 -12.33 18.28 -6.72
C TRP A 128 -12.23 18.76 -5.27
N ALA A 129 -11.13 18.44 -4.60
CA ALA A 129 -10.78 18.98 -3.30
C ALA A 129 -9.44 19.72 -3.42
N PRO A 130 -9.18 20.79 -2.66
CA PRO A 130 -7.89 21.48 -2.62
C PRO A 130 -6.88 20.64 -1.82
N ILE A 131 -6.58 19.45 -2.37
CA ILE A 131 -5.61 18.49 -1.87
C ILE A 131 -4.47 18.45 -2.89
N THR A 132 -3.27 18.76 -2.45
CA THR A 132 -2.11 18.78 -3.33
C THR A 132 -0.87 18.23 -2.63
N SER A 133 -0.09 17.45 -3.37
CA SER A 133 1.25 17.05 -2.98
C SER A 133 2.26 17.80 -3.83
N SER A 134 3.15 18.57 -3.20
CA SER A 134 4.16 19.37 -3.90
C SER A 134 5.16 18.50 -4.68
N ASP A 135 5.63 17.41 -4.06
CA ASP A 135 6.68 16.55 -4.61
C ASP A 135 6.20 15.14 -4.99
N GLY A 136 4.92 14.84 -4.77
CA GLY A 136 4.40 13.46 -4.82
C GLY A 136 5.03 12.56 -3.75
N TYR A 137 4.93 11.25 -3.96
CA TYR A 137 5.54 10.28 -3.06
C TYR A 137 7.01 10.02 -3.39
N LYS A 138 7.81 9.76 -2.35
CA LYS A 138 9.24 9.43 -2.42
C LYS A 138 9.46 8.01 -1.93
N ILE A 139 10.22 7.22 -2.68
CA ILE A 139 10.61 5.85 -2.30
C ILE A 139 12.09 5.83 -1.92
N LYS A 140 12.39 5.29 -0.74
CA LYS A 140 13.77 5.07 -0.27
C LYS A 140 13.88 3.66 0.30
N GLY A 141 14.58 2.78 -0.41
CA GLY A 141 14.66 1.36 -0.06
C GLY A 141 13.26 0.73 -0.04
N ASN A 142 12.90 0.12 1.09
CA ASN A 142 11.61 -0.55 1.31
C ASN A 142 10.53 0.36 1.90
N THR A 143 10.75 1.68 1.90
CA THR A 143 9.84 2.64 2.50
C THR A 143 9.32 3.64 1.49
N LEU A 144 8.07 4.04 1.66
CA LEU A 144 7.46 5.16 0.95
C LEU A 144 7.10 6.24 1.96
N GLN A 145 7.36 7.48 1.57
CA GLN A 145 6.90 8.68 2.26
C GLN A 145 6.15 9.57 1.26
N LEU A 146 5.06 10.18 1.70
CA LEU A 146 4.27 11.12 0.94
C LEU A 146 3.86 12.24 1.89
N GLU A 147 3.95 13.47 1.42
CA GLU A 147 3.45 14.65 2.12
C GLU A 147 2.47 15.38 1.21
N TYR A 148 1.34 15.81 1.76
CA TYR A 148 0.32 16.58 1.04
C TYR A 148 -0.44 17.49 2.01
N SER A 149 -1.01 18.55 1.49
CA SER A 149 -1.86 19.47 2.25
C SER A 149 -3.32 19.26 1.86
N ASP A 150 -4.23 19.30 2.83
CA ASP A 150 -5.67 19.43 2.59
C ASP A 150 -6.14 20.79 3.13
N LEU A 151 -6.35 21.75 2.22
CA LEU A 151 -6.73 23.11 2.58
C LEU A 151 -8.17 23.22 3.10
N ARG A 152 -9.00 22.18 2.94
CA ARG A 152 -10.35 22.18 3.55
C ARG A 152 -10.28 21.91 5.04
N GLU A 153 -9.31 21.10 5.46
CA GLU A 153 -9.12 20.74 6.86
C GLU A 153 -8.07 21.62 7.56
N ASP A 154 -7.37 22.48 6.81
CA ASP A 154 -6.24 23.29 7.28
C ASP A 154 -5.11 22.42 7.88
N LYS A 155 -4.82 21.31 7.19
CA LYS A 155 -3.88 20.29 7.65
C LYS A 155 -2.85 19.90 6.60
N GLU A 156 -1.66 19.56 7.09
CA GLU A 156 -0.65 18.78 6.39
C GLU A 156 -0.70 17.34 6.88
N TYR A 157 -0.51 16.43 5.93
CA TYR A 157 -0.44 15.00 6.18
C TYR A 157 0.90 14.46 5.74
N LYS A 158 1.48 13.61 6.59
CA LYS A 158 2.63 12.78 6.24
C LYS A 158 2.24 11.32 6.33
N ILE A 159 2.32 10.66 5.19
CA ILE A 159 2.00 9.25 5.02
C ILE A 159 3.29 8.48 4.90
N THR A 160 3.45 7.45 5.70
CA THR A 160 4.56 6.51 5.56
C THR A 160 4.07 5.08 5.42
N TYR A 161 4.81 4.29 4.64
CA TYR A 161 4.61 2.87 4.45
C TYR A 161 5.95 2.13 4.49
N ASP A 162 5.96 0.95 5.12
CA ASP A 162 7.12 0.09 5.29
C ASP A 162 6.80 -1.30 4.71
N ALA A 163 7.43 -1.65 3.59
CA ALA A 163 7.19 -2.90 2.87
C ALA A 163 7.70 -4.14 3.62
N ASP A 164 8.59 -3.96 4.61
CA ASP A 164 9.05 -5.04 5.49
C ASP A 164 8.03 -5.37 6.59
N ARG A 165 7.12 -4.44 6.90
CA ARG A 165 5.99 -4.59 7.83
C ARG A 165 4.66 -4.16 7.19
N PRO A 166 4.26 -4.81 6.09
CA PRO A 166 3.13 -4.37 5.28
C PRO A 166 1.78 -4.50 5.98
N GLU A 167 1.68 -5.28 7.07
CA GLU A 167 0.44 -5.55 7.80
C GLU A 167 -0.14 -4.31 8.47
N GLY A 168 0.71 -3.33 8.81
CA GLY A 168 0.29 -2.08 9.45
C GLY A 168 -0.44 -1.11 8.51
N GLY A 169 -0.29 -1.27 7.19
CA GLY A 169 -0.79 -0.30 6.22
C GLY A 169 -0.08 1.05 6.31
N PHE A 170 -0.83 2.13 6.10
CA PHE A 170 -0.31 3.49 6.23
C PHE A 170 -0.16 3.89 7.69
N ARG A 171 0.95 4.57 8.00
CA ARG A 171 1.05 5.45 9.16
C ARG A 171 0.78 6.86 8.70
N VAL A 172 -0.08 7.55 9.45
CA VAL A 172 -0.54 8.90 9.14
C VAL A 172 -0.13 9.80 10.30
N GLU A 173 0.63 10.83 10.00
CA GLU A 173 0.93 11.93 10.89
C GLU A 173 0.20 13.17 10.34
N GLU A 174 -0.43 13.94 11.22
CA GLU A 174 -1.17 15.15 10.87
C GLU A 174 -0.58 16.35 11.62
N SER A 175 -0.50 17.49 10.96
CA SER A 175 -0.14 18.77 11.56
C SER A 175 -0.98 19.90 10.98
N ALA A 176 -1.16 20.99 11.72
CA ALA A 176 -1.77 22.20 11.18
C ALA A 176 -0.84 22.81 10.12
N ILE A 177 -1.43 23.39 9.07
CA ILE A 177 -0.66 24.20 8.12
C ILE A 177 -0.10 25.40 8.89
N LYS A 178 1.22 25.59 8.84
CA LYS A 178 1.84 26.75 9.46
C LYS A 178 1.58 27.96 8.57
N ASN A 179 0.74 28.87 9.04
CA ASN A 179 0.66 30.21 8.49
C ASN A 179 1.95 30.94 8.89
N GLU A 180 3.00 30.82 8.07
CA GLU A 180 4.13 31.74 8.14
C GLU A 180 3.63 33.09 7.62
N ASN A 181 3.08 33.91 8.53
CA ASN A 181 3.12 35.36 8.39
C ASN A 181 4.33 35.83 9.21
N PRO A 182 5.47 36.18 8.58
CA PRO A 182 6.59 36.76 9.29
C PRO A 182 6.35 38.23 9.70
N ASP A 183 5.25 38.85 9.27
CA ASP A 183 5.07 40.31 9.33
C ASP A 183 3.64 40.73 9.76
N ASP A 184 3.24 40.44 11.00
CA ASP A 184 2.24 41.25 11.74
C ASP A 184 2.75 41.58 13.15
#